data_AF-K0W1W5-F1
#
_entry.id   AF-K0W1W5-F1
#
_cell.length_a   1.000
_cell.length_b   1.000
_cell.length_c   1.000
_cell.angle_alpha   90.00
_cell.angle_beta   90.00
_cell.angle_gamma   90.00
#
_symmetry.space_group_name_H-M   'P 1'
#
loop_
_entity.id
_entity.type
_entity.pdbx_description
1 polymer ?
#
loop_
_entity_poly.entity_id
_entity_poly.type
_entity_poly.pdbx_seq_one_letter_code
_entity_poly.pdbx_strand_id
1 'polypeptide(L)'
;VFWASRMLGRGPDRRYADIMEQALYNGALPGLSTDGKTFFYDNPLESAGKHHRWKWHHCPCCPPNIARLVTSIGSYMYAVADDEIAVHLYGESTARLKLANGAEVELEQATNYPWDGAVAFTTRLTKPARFALSLRIPDWAEGATLSVNGAMLDLGAHVRDGYARINREWADGDRVALYLPLALRPQYANPKVRQDAGRVALMRGPLVYCVETTDNGADLNAIVLPRELPAAETVVLKDLNDAVALDLKVEREETSDWGRPLYRKAPAERQVATARFVPYHLWDNRAPGEMLVWVQSGK
;
A
#
# COMPACT_ATOMS: atom_id res chain seq x y z
N VAL A 1 -9.83 7.81 5.22
CA VAL A 1 -10.76 6.66 5.01
C VAL A 1 -12.22 7.09 4.94
N PHE A 2 -12.87 7.50 6.04
CA PHE A 2 -14.32 7.77 6.04
C PHE A 2 -14.78 8.80 5.01
N TRP A 3 -14.02 9.89 4.85
CA TRP A 3 -14.32 10.90 3.83
C TRP A 3 -14.29 10.32 2.40
N ALA A 4 -13.22 9.59 2.05
CA ALA A 4 -13.10 8.94 0.76
C ALA A 4 -14.25 7.94 0.49
N SER A 5 -14.63 7.15 1.49
CA SER A 5 -15.81 6.27 1.41
C SER A 5 -17.10 7.03 1.09
N ARG A 6 -17.33 8.19 1.71
CA ARG A 6 -18.49 9.04 1.40
C ARG A 6 -18.43 9.63 -0.01
N MET A 7 -17.25 9.95 -0.51
CA MET A 7 -17.07 10.43 -1.88
C MET A 7 -17.37 9.32 -2.91
N LEU A 8 -16.94 8.09 -2.64
CA LEU A 8 -17.27 6.91 -3.46
C LEU A 8 -18.76 6.58 -3.47
N GLY A 9 -19.51 7.00 -2.45
CA GLY A 9 -20.97 6.91 -2.44
C GLY A 9 -21.67 7.79 -3.50
N ARG A 10 -20.94 8.69 -4.19
CA ARG A 10 -21.47 9.47 -5.32
C ARG A 10 -21.24 8.80 -6.67
N GLY A 11 -20.45 7.73 -6.70
CA GLY A 11 -20.03 7.00 -7.88
C GLY A 11 -18.57 6.54 -7.78
N PRO A 12 -18.18 5.49 -8.52
CA PRO A 12 -16.79 5.03 -8.57
C PRO A 12 -15.86 6.09 -9.19
N ASP A 13 -14.85 6.50 -8.42
CA ASP A 13 -13.77 7.40 -8.89
C ASP A 13 -12.49 7.04 -8.15
N ARG A 14 -11.47 6.61 -8.90
CA ARG A 14 -10.24 6.03 -8.32
C ARG A 14 -9.55 7.00 -7.38
N ARG A 15 -9.69 8.32 -7.57
CA ARG A 15 -8.98 9.32 -6.76
C ARG A 15 -9.31 9.15 -5.28
N TYR A 16 -10.57 8.85 -4.97
CA TYR A 16 -10.99 8.64 -3.59
C TYR A 16 -10.59 7.25 -3.09
N ALA A 17 -10.72 6.21 -3.92
CA ALA A 17 -10.35 4.86 -3.52
C ALA A 17 -8.83 4.68 -3.32
N ASP A 18 -8.01 5.33 -4.14
CA ASP A 18 -6.54 5.36 -3.99
C ASP A 18 -6.14 6.06 -2.69
N ILE A 19 -6.76 7.20 -2.36
CA ILE A 19 -6.56 7.87 -1.06
C ILE A 19 -7.03 7.00 0.10
N MET A 20 -8.16 6.29 -0.08
CA MET A 20 -8.68 5.37 0.94
C MET A 20 -7.69 4.25 1.22
N GLU A 21 -7.18 3.60 0.17
CA GLU A 21 -6.18 2.53 0.24
C GLU A 21 -4.86 3.03 0.85
N GLN A 22 -4.35 4.17 0.41
CA GLN A 22 -3.14 4.77 0.94
C GLN A 22 -3.28 5.07 2.45
N ALA A 23 -4.42 5.63 2.86
CA ALA A 23 -4.69 5.92 4.27
C ALA A 23 -4.85 4.64 5.10
N LEU A 24 -5.48 3.59 4.57
CA LEU A 24 -5.63 2.31 5.25
C LEU A 24 -4.26 1.66 5.48
N TYR A 25 -3.50 1.42 4.41
CA TYR A 25 -2.23 0.71 4.49
C TYR A 25 -1.13 1.51 5.17
N ASN A 26 -1.06 2.83 4.98
CA ASN A 26 0.12 3.61 5.40
C ASN A 26 -0.19 4.70 6.42
N GLY A 27 -1.44 5.10 6.61
CA GLY A 27 -1.80 6.17 7.57
C GLY A 27 -2.46 5.65 8.85
N ALA A 28 -3.17 4.53 8.76
CA ALA A 28 -3.94 3.94 9.85
C ALA A 28 -3.21 2.73 10.47
N LEU A 29 -2.82 1.75 9.66
CA LEU A 29 -2.17 0.52 10.14
C LEU A 29 -0.85 0.73 10.91
N PRO A 30 0.03 1.70 10.61
CA PRO A 30 1.21 1.93 11.44
C PRO A 30 0.84 2.20 12.91
N GLY A 31 -0.36 2.73 13.15
CA GLY A 31 -0.86 3.05 14.48
C GLY A 31 -1.21 1.85 15.36
N LEU A 32 -1.09 0.61 14.87
CA LEU A 32 -1.41 -0.62 15.57
C LEU A 32 -0.25 -1.62 15.43
N SER A 33 0.19 -2.23 16.52
CA SER A 33 1.17 -3.32 16.45
C SER A 33 0.60 -4.57 15.79
N THR A 34 1.47 -5.41 15.23
CA THR A 34 1.06 -6.68 14.57
C THR A 34 0.35 -7.64 15.53
N ASP A 35 0.63 -7.55 16.83
CA ASP A 35 -0.04 -8.33 17.87
C ASP A 35 -1.30 -7.64 18.46
N GLY A 36 -1.61 -6.42 18.00
CA GLY A 36 -2.79 -5.64 18.39
C GLY A 36 -2.75 -5.04 19.81
N LYS A 37 -1.60 -5.04 20.50
CA LYS A 37 -1.49 -4.64 21.92
C LYS A 37 -0.95 -3.24 22.16
N THR A 38 -0.27 -2.62 21.19
CA THR A 38 0.31 -1.29 21.34
C THR A 38 -0.06 -0.39 20.16
N PHE A 39 -0.05 0.92 20.41
CA PHE A 39 -0.61 1.92 19.51
C PHE A 39 0.29 3.16 19.38
N PHE A 40 0.28 3.81 18.22
CA PHE A 40 0.79 5.18 18.09
C PHE A 40 -0.33 6.21 18.26
N TYR A 41 0.03 7.37 18.82
CA TYR A 41 -0.79 8.57 18.74
C TYR A 41 -0.47 9.34 17.45
N ASP A 42 0.82 9.59 17.24
CA ASP A 42 1.42 10.18 16.07
C ASP A 42 2.25 9.16 15.30
N ASN A 43 2.10 9.17 13.97
CA ASN A 43 2.80 8.28 13.04
C ASN A 43 3.90 9.07 12.33
N PRO A 44 5.14 9.13 12.86
CA PRO A 44 6.23 9.87 12.23
C PRO A 44 6.72 9.18 10.96
N LEU A 45 7.29 9.97 10.05
CA LEU A 45 7.97 9.50 8.84
C LEU A 45 9.50 9.38 9.02
N GLU A 46 10.01 9.85 10.16
CA GLU A 46 11.40 9.77 10.60
C GLU A 46 11.43 9.65 12.13
N SER A 47 12.17 8.68 12.66
CA SER A 47 12.38 8.46 14.09
C SER A 47 13.86 8.37 14.38
N ALA A 48 14.32 9.08 15.41
CA ALA A 48 15.67 8.96 15.95
C ALA A 48 15.81 7.82 16.99
N GLY A 49 14.89 6.84 16.96
CA GLY A 49 14.90 5.66 17.84
C GLY A 49 14.35 5.86 19.24
N LYS A 50 13.61 6.95 19.48
CA LYS A 50 12.93 7.21 20.76
C LYS A 50 11.41 7.15 20.67
N HIS A 51 10.87 6.92 19.47
CA HIS A 51 9.44 6.88 19.22
C HIS A 51 8.96 5.44 19.15
N HIS A 52 8.14 5.03 20.13
CA HIS A 52 7.65 3.65 20.24
C HIS A 52 6.15 3.63 20.53
N ARG A 53 5.48 2.57 20.07
CA ARG A 53 4.07 2.34 20.38
C ARG A 53 3.84 2.17 21.88
N TRP A 54 2.72 2.70 22.34
CA TRP A 54 2.32 2.69 23.74
C TRP A 54 1.28 1.61 23.97
N LYS A 55 1.30 0.96 25.14
CA LYS A 55 0.15 0.14 25.56
C LYS A 55 -1.11 0.98 25.74
N TRP A 56 -0.95 2.18 26.28
CA TRP A 56 -2.03 3.12 26.52
C TRP A 56 -1.50 4.55 26.55
N HIS A 57 -2.32 5.50 26.11
CA HIS A 57 -2.01 6.92 26.10
C HIS A 57 -2.97 7.68 27.02
N HIS A 58 -2.54 8.80 27.61
CA HIS A 58 -3.38 9.59 28.52
C HIS A 58 -4.65 10.13 27.83
N CYS A 59 -4.59 10.36 26.51
CA CYS A 59 -5.73 10.62 25.65
C CYS A 59 -5.94 9.40 24.71
N PRO A 60 -6.75 8.40 25.11
CA PRO A 60 -6.82 7.11 24.44
C PRO A 60 -7.83 7.11 23.29
N CYS A 61 -7.82 8.15 22.44
CA CYS A 61 -8.68 8.15 21.27
C CYS A 61 -8.21 7.16 20.19
N CYS A 62 -6.90 6.90 20.07
CA CYS A 62 -6.34 6.04 19.02
C CYS A 62 -6.76 4.57 19.15
N PRO A 63 -6.63 3.89 20.31
CA PRO A 63 -6.93 2.46 20.42
C PRO A 63 -8.36 2.06 19.97
N PRO A 64 -9.45 2.70 20.46
CA PRO A 64 -10.80 2.36 20.01
C PRO A 64 -11.07 2.82 18.57
N ASN A 65 -10.43 3.89 18.09
CA ASN A 65 -10.63 4.38 16.72
C ASN A 65 -10.00 3.48 15.66
N ILE A 66 -8.80 2.97 15.89
CA ILE A 66 -8.17 2.04 14.96
C ILE A 66 -8.88 0.68 15.00
N ALA A 67 -9.28 0.22 16.20
CA ALA A 67 -10.04 -1.02 16.34
C ALA A 67 -11.32 -1.01 15.52
N ARG A 68 -12.18 0.02 15.68
CA ARG A 68 -13.44 0.10 14.90
C ARG A 68 -13.21 0.20 13.40
N LEU A 69 -12.10 0.79 12.97
CA LEU A 69 -11.75 0.91 11.55
C LEU A 69 -11.35 -0.46 10.99
N VAL A 70 -10.42 -1.16 11.64
CA VAL A 70 -9.96 -2.49 11.23
C VAL A 70 -11.11 -3.48 11.21
N THR A 71 -11.97 -3.48 12.24
CA THR A 71 -13.12 -4.39 12.30
C THR A 71 -14.21 -4.06 11.28
N SER A 72 -14.18 -2.87 10.67
CA SER A 72 -15.15 -2.47 9.63
C SER A 72 -14.58 -2.50 8.21
N ILE A 73 -13.39 -3.07 8.00
CA ILE A 73 -12.69 -3.02 6.70
C ILE A 73 -13.53 -3.54 5.53
N GLY A 74 -14.30 -4.62 5.75
CA GLY A 74 -15.16 -5.21 4.72
C GLY A 74 -16.20 -4.25 4.15
N SER A 75 -16.64 -3.26 4.94
CA SER A 75 -17.61 -2.24 4.49
C SER A 75 -17.03 -1.21 3.50
N TYR A 76 -15.71 -1.17 3.34
CA TYR A 76 -15.03 -0.27 2.41
C TYR A 76 -14.59 -0.97 1.11
N MET A 77 -14.70 -2.29 1.05
CA MET A 77 -14.21 -3.07 -0.10
C MET A 77 -15.13 -2.96 -1.31
N TYR A 78 -16.45 -2.88 -1.08
CA TYR A 78 -17.46 -2.94 -2.13
C TYR A 78 -18.47 -1.79 -2.00
N ALA A 79 -19.01 -1.36 -3.13
CA ALA A 79 -20.22 -0.55 -3.21
C ALA A 79 -21.22 -1.17 -4.18
N VAL A 80 -22.50 -0.96 -3.91
CA VAL A 80 -23.60 -1.48 -4.72
C VAL A 80 -24.50 -0.31 -5.11
N ALA A 81 -24.75 -0.19 -6.42
CA ALA A 81 -25.78 0.66 -7.01
C ALA A 81 -26.88 -0.21 -7.62
N ASP A 82 -27.84 0.39 -8.33
CA ASP A 82 -29.01 -0.34 -8.84
C ASP A 82 -28.64 -1.49 -9.80
N ASP A 83 -27.68 -1.26 -10.70
CA ASP A 83 -27.21 -2.19 -11.74
C ASP A 83 -25.69 -2.43 -11.71
N GLU A 84 -25.00 -2.04 -10.63
CA GLU A 84 -23.53 -2.04 -10.57
C GLU A 84 -22.99 -2.48 -9.21
N ILE A 85 -21.95 -3.32 -9.25
CA ILE A 85 -21.10 -3.68 -8.13
C ILE A 85 -19.72 -3.07 -8.39
N ALA A 86 -19.28 -2.18 -7.52
CA ALA A 86 -17.94 -1.59 -7.58
C ALA A 86 -17.03 -2.21 -6.52
N VAL A 87 -15.82 -2.59 -6.93
CA VAL A 87 -14.77 -3.11 -6.04
C VAL A 87 -13.72 -2.03 -5.83
N HIS A 88 -13.64 -1.48 -4.63
CA HIS A 88 -12.71 -0.42 -4.26
C HIS A 88 -11.39 -0.96 -3.71
N LEU A 89 -11.42 -2.04 -2.91
CA LEU A 89 -10.23 -2.61 -2.27
C LEU A 89 -10.06 -4.07 -2.64
N TYR A 90 -8.80 -4.49 -2.74
CA TYR A 90 -8.42 -5.87 -3.06
C TYR A 90 -7.93 -6.58 -1.81
N GLY A 91 -8.46 -7.77 -1.59
CA GLY A 91 -8.13 -8.62 -0.45
C GLY A 91 -9.01 -9.86 -0.48
N GLU A 92 -8.47 -10.99 -0.04
CA GLU A 92 -9.22 -12.25 0.03
C GLU A 92 -10.52 -12.05 0.84
N SER A 93 -11.66 -12.31 0.21
CA SER A 93 -12.97 -12.03 0.81
C SER A 93 -14.12 -12.69 0.04
N THR A 94 -15.26 -12.84 0.71
CA THR A 94 -16.53 -13.24 0.11
C THR A 94 -17.59 -12.21 0.47
N ALA A 95 -18.25 -11.64 -0.53
CA ALA A 95 -19.30 -10.64 -0.34
C ALA A 95 -20.62 -11.11 -0.95
N ARG A 96 -21.70 -11.02 -0.17
CA ARG A 96 -23.07 -11.28 -0.64
C ARG A 96 -23.77 -9.97 -0.89
N LEU A 97 -24.10 -9.71 -2.14
CA LEU A 97 -24.54 -8.41 -2.64
C LEU A 97 -25.90 -8.58 -3.34
N LYS A 98 -26.80 -7.62 -3.11
CA LYS A 98 -28.14 -7.63 -3.69
C LYS A 98 -28.33 -6.39 -4.56
N LEU A 99 -28.66 -6.60 -5.82
CA LEU A 99 -28.92 -5.54 -6.80
C LEU A 99 -30.41 -5.17 -6.85
N ALA A 100 -30.72 -3.99 -7.40
CA ALA A 100 -32.11 -3.50 -7.48
C ALA A 100 -32.99 -4.36 -8.40
N ASN A 101 -32.39 -5.03 -9.39
CA ASN A 101 -33.06 -6.01 -10.25
C ASN A 101 -33.42 -7.34 -9.53
N GLY A 102 -33.11 -7.46 -8.24
CA GLY A 102 -33.39 -8.64 -7.42
C GLY A 102 -32.33 -9.74 -7.52
N ALA A 103 -31.26 -9.56 -8.30
CA ALA A 103 -30.16 -10.50 -8.35
C ALA A 103 -29.40 -10.54 -7.02
N GLU A 104 -29.18 -11.75 -6.51
CA GLU A 104 -28.32 -12.03 -5.38
C GLU A 104 -27.01 -12.60 -5.92
N VAL A 105 -25.92 -11.85 -5.74
CA VAL A 105 -24.60 -12.17 -6.25
C VAL A 105 -23.68 -12.39 -5.05
N GLU A 106 -23.10 -13.58 -4.95
CA GLU A 106 -21.95 -13.79 -4.08
C GLU A 106 -20.67 -13.62 -4.92
N LEU A 107 -19.81 -12.70 -4.51
CA LEU A 107 -18.56 -12.37 -5.19
C LEU A 107 -17.40 -12.84 -4.31
N GLU A 108 -16.66 -13.83 -4.79
CA GLU A 108 -15.45 -14.34 -4.15
C GLU A 108 -14.23 -13.61 -4.73
N GLN A 109 -13.37 -13.06 -3.87
CA GLN A 109 -12.04 -12.55 -4.21
C GLN A 109 -10.98 -13.49 -3.66
N ALA A 110 -10.06 -13.94 -4.52
CA ALA A 110 -8.87 -14.69 -4.15
C ALA A 110 -7.63 -13.92 -4.61
N THR A 111 -6.77 -13.55 -3.66
CA THR A 111 -5.55 -12.78 -3.92
C THR A 111 -4.61 -12.80 -2.72
N ASN A 112 -3.31 -12.63 -2.97
CA ASN A 112 -2.31 -12.34 -1.93
C ASN A 112 -1.94 -10.83 -1.91
N TYR A 113 -2.81 -9.97 -2.41
CA TYR A 113 -2.66 -8.52 -2.34
C TYR A 113 -2.54 -8.06 -0.86
N PRO A 114 -1.62 -7.14 -0.51
CA PRO A 114 -0.82 -6.26 -1.38
C PRO A 114 0.56 -6.82 -1.78
N TRP A 115 0.86 -8.09 -1.49
CA TRP A 115 2.17 -8.70 -1.76
C TRP A 115 2.33 -9.13 -3.21
N ASP A 116 1.23 -9.63 -3.79
CA ASP A 116 1.09 -9.99 -5.20
C ASP A 116 -0.04 -9.21 -5.89
N GLY A 117 0.12 -9.01 -7.21
CA GLY A 117 -0.77 -8.21 -8.03
C GLY A 117 -1.93 -8.96 -8.68
N ALA A 118 -1.96 -10.30 -8.58
CA ALA A 118 -3.02 -11.10 -9.18
C ALA A 118 -4.26 -11.12 -8.27
N VAL A 119 -5.40 -10.75 -8.84
CA VAL A 119 -6.71 -10.76 -8.16
C VAL A 119 -7.68 -11.55 -9.02
N ALA A 120 -8.18 -12.65 -8.48
CA ALA A 120 -9.19 -13.48 -9.12
C ALA A 120 -10.55 -13.23 -8.47
N PHE A 121 -11.57 -13.01 -9.30
CA PHE A 121 -12.96 -12.90 -8.89
C PHE A 121 -13.74 -14.09 -9.44
N THR A 122 -14.60 -14.67 -8.62
CA THR A 122 -15.59 -15.67 -9.05
C THR A 122 -16.98 -15.20 -8.67
N THR A 123 -17.90 -15.18 -9.63
CA THR A 123 -19.31 -14.87 -9.34
C THR A 123 -20.09 -16.13 -9.04
N ARG A 124 -20.88 -16.10 -7.97
CA ARG A 124 -21.82 -17.14 -7.57
C ARG A 124 -23.23 -16.61 -7.70
N LEU A 125 -24.05 -17.24 -8.53
CA LEU A 125 -25.41 -16.82 -8.81
C LEU A 125 -26.37 -18.02 -8.87
N THR A 126 -27.62 -17.82 -8.45
CA THR A 126 -28.67 -18.84 -8.62
C THR A 126 -29.28 -18.83 -10.02
N LYS A 127 -29.25 -17.68 -10.70
CA LYS A 127 -29.74 -17.48 -12.08
C LYS A 127 -28.86 -16.44 -12.78
N PRO A 128 -28.65 -16.53 -14.10
CA PRO A 128 -27.94 -15.49 -14.84
C PRO A 128 -28.59 -14.11 -14.62
N ALA A 129 -27.75 -13.09 -14.47
CA ALA A 129 -28.20 -11.72 -14.24
C ALA A 129 -27.29 -10.72 -14.97
N ARG A 130 -27.89 -9.66 -15.51
CA ARG A 130 -27.15 -8.57 -16.15
C ARG A 130 -26.85 -7.46 -15.15
N PHE A 131 -25.56 -7.14 -15.00
CA PHE A 131 -25.08 -6.03 -14.17
C PHE A 131 -23.66 -5.63 -14.57
N ALA A 132 -23.24 -4.45 -14.12
CA ALA A 132 -21.88 -3.97 -14.25
C ALA A 132 -21.02 -4.41 -13.05
N LEU A 133 -19.86 -5.01 -13.32
CA LEU A 133 -18.79 -5.19 -12.35
C LEU A 133 -17.70 -4.15 -12.63
N SER A 134 -17.51 -3.22 -11.71
CA SER A 134 -16.52 -2.14 -11.83
C SER A 134 -15.33 -2.40 -10.94
N LEU A 135 -14.17 -2.63 -11.54
CA LEU A 135 -12.92 -2.92 -10.82
C LEU A 135 -12.00 -1.70 -10.87
N ARG A 136 -11.52 -1.23 -9.72
CA ARG A 136 -10.56 -0.12 -9.66
C ARG A 136 -9.26 -0.45 -10.41
N ILE A 137 -8.78 0.46 -11.23
CA ILE A 137 -7.41 0.43 -11.74
C ILE A 137 -6.64 1.50 -10.96
N PRO A 138 -5.83 1.11 -9.95
CA PRO A 138 -5.09 2.06 -9.13
C PRO A 138 -4.17 2.92 -10.00
N ASP A 139 -3.95 4.19 -9.63
CA ASP A 139 -3.07 5.08 -10.40
C ASP A 139 -1.65 4.57 -10.57
N TRP A 140 -1.20 3.77 -9.62
CA TRP A 140 0.13 3.21 -9.66
C TRP A 140 0.29 1.98 -10.56
N ALA A 141 -0.80 1.35 -10.99
CA ALA A 141 -0.80 0.04 -11.66
C ALA A 141 -0.69 0.18 -13.18
N GLU A 142 0.40 0.81 -13.65
CA GLU A 142 0.70 0.87 -15.08
C GLU A 142 0.89 -0.55 -15.65
N GLY A 143 0.32 -0.81 -16.83
CA GLY A 143 0.36 -2.14 -17.45
C GLY A 143 -0.61 -3.15 -16.84
N ALA A 144 -1.61 -2.70 -16.09
CA ALA A 144 -2.69 -3.56 -15.60
C ALA A 144 -3.34 -4.34 -16.76
N THR A 145 -3.72 -5.59 -16.49
CA THR A 145 -4.44 -6.42 -17.45
C THR A 145 -5.69 -7.04 -16.83
N LEU A 146 -6.70 -7.29 -17.66
CA LEU A 146 -7.99 -7.78 -17.23
C LEU A 146 -8.50 -8.80 -18.24
N SER A 147 -9.01 -9.92 -17.75
CA SER A 147 -9.68 -10.92 -18.56
C SER A 147 -10.96 -11.41 -17.90
N VAL A 148 -11.92 -11.82 -18.73
CA VAL A 148 -13.16 -12.46 -18.30
C VAL A 148 -13.25 -13.81 -18.99
N ASN A 149 -13.36 -14.88 -18.21
CA ASN A 149 -13.34 -16.27 -18.69
C ASN A 149 -12.17 -16.57 -19.63
N GLY A 150 -10.99 -15.99 -19.35
CA GLY A 150 -9.77 -16.16 -20.14
C GLY A 150 -9.67 -15.27 -21.39
N ALA A 151 -10.73 -14.55 -21.76
CA ALA A 151 -10.68 -13.58 -22.85
C ALA A 151 -10.19 -12.22 -22.33
N MET A 152 -9.08 -11.72 -22.89
CA MET A 152 -8.52 -10.42 -22.54
C MET A 152 -9.46 -9.29 -22.93
N LEU A 153 -9.62 -8.30 -22.04
CA LEU A 153 -10.37 -7.08 -22.29
C LEU A 153 -9.42 -5.91 -22.56
N ASP A 154 -9.81 -5.04 -23.50
CA ASP A 154 -9.13 -3.77 -23.71
C ASP A 154 -9.54 -2.76 -22.63
N LEU A 155 -8.67 -2.56 -21.64
CA LEU A 155 -8.92 -1.59 -20.56
C LEU A 155 -9.18 -0.17 -21.07
N GLY A 156 -8.56 0.26 -22.18
CA GLY A 156 -8.75 1.60 -22.73
C GLY A 156 -10.21 1.87 -23.11
N ALA A 157 -10.92 0.86 -23.61
CA ALA A 157 -12.34 0.96 -23.94
C ALA A 157 -13.25 0.98 -22.70
N HIS A 158 -12.85 0.28 -21.63
CA HIS A 158 -13.69 -0.02 -20.48
C HIS A 158 -13.46 0.87 -19.24
N VAL A 159 -12.31 1.55 -19.13
CA VAL A 159 -11.99 2.36 -17.95
C VAL A 159 -12.70 3.72 -17.99
N ARG A 160 -13.42 4.04 -16.93
CA ARG A 160 -14.02 5.36 -16.65
C ARG A 160 -13.69 5.77 -15.23
N ASP A 161 -13.15 6.97 -15.06
CA ASP A 161 -12.72 7.50 -13.74
C ASP A 161 -11.82 6.52 -12.95
N GLY A 162 -11.02 5.73 -13.67
CA GLY A 162 -10.13 4.73 -13.07
C GLY A 162 -10.81 3.44 -12.62
N TYR A 163 -12.01 3.14 -13.11
CA TYR A 163 -12.71 1.87 -12.92
C TYR A 163 -12.96 1.19 -14.25
N ALA A 164 -12.50 -0.06 -14.40
CA ALA A 164 -12.83 -0.91 -15.54
C ALA A 164 -14.25 -1.46 -15.36
N ARG A 165 -15.21 -0.90 -16.11
CA ARG A 165 -16.63 -1.24 -16.01
C ARG A 165 -17.00 -2.34 -17.00
N ILE A 166 -17.27 -3.54 -16.50
CA ILE A 166 -17.67 -4.70 -17.29
C ILE A 166 -19.18 -4.90 -17.15
N ASN A 167 -19.96 -4.40 -18.11
CA ASN A 167 -21.41 -4.60 -18.14
C ASN A 167 -21.79 -5.74 -19.09
N ARG A 168 -22.25 -6.86 -18.54
CA ARG A 168 -22.67 -8.05 -19.28
C ARG A 168 -23.68 -8.87 -18.50
N GLU A 169 -24.18 -9.92 -19.13
CA GLU A 169 -24.85 -11.01 -18.40
C GLU A 169 -23.79 -11.91 -17.77
N TRP A 170 -23.93 -12.12 -16.47
CA TRP A 170 -23.07 -12.96 -15.65
C TRP A 170 -23.79 -14.25 -15.29
N ALA A 171 -23.06 -15.36 -15.30
CA ALA A 171 -23.52 -16.68 -14.89
C ALA A 171 -22.76 -17.18 -13.65
N ASP A 172 -23.29 -18.24 -13.03
CA ASP A 172 -22.58 -18.93 -11.95
C ASP A 172 -21.24 -19.46 -12.43
N GLY A 173 -20.18 -19.19 -11.68
CA GLY A 173 -18.82 -19.63 -11.99
C GLY A 173 -18.07 -18.79 -13.02
N ASP A 174 -18.64 -17.69 -13.53
CA ASP A 174 -17.89 -16.73 -14.34
C ASP A 174 -16.68 -16.19 -13.54
N ARG A 175 -15.56 -16.04 -14.24
CA ARG A 175 -14.27 -15.65 -13.65
C ARG A 175 -13.76 -14.37 -14.24
N VAL A 176 -13.26 -13.49 -13.38
CA VAL A 176 -12.52 -12.30 -13.78
C VAL A 176 -11.12 -12.38 -13.20
N ALA A 177 -10.10 -12.23 -14.02
CA ALA A 177 -8.72 -12.15 -13.57
C ALA A 177 -8.18 -10.76 -13.86
N LEU A 178 -7.83 -10.05 -12.81
CA LEU A 178 -7.18 -8.74 -12.84
C LEU A 178 -5.72 -8.93 -12.40
N TYR A 179 -4.78 -8.40 -13.17
CA TYR A 179 -3.38 -8.33 -12.77
C TYR A 179 -2.94 -6.87 -12.67
N LEU A 180 -2.43 -6.51 -11.50
CA LEU A 180 -1.92 -5.18 -11.18
C LEU A 180 -0.40 -5.25 -10.98
N PRO A 181 0.42 -4.80 -11.95
CA PRO A 181 1.87 -4.85 -11.81
C PRO A 181 2.36 -4.09 -10.57
N LEU A 182 2.97 -4.80 -9.62
CA LEU A 182 3.55 -4.22 -8.41
C LEU A 182 4.99 -3.74 -8.67
N ALA A 183 5.14 -2.82 -9.64
CA ALA A 183 6.42 -2.21 -9.94
C ALA A 183 6.95 -1.41 -8.74
N LEU A 184 8.26 -1.44 -8.52
CA LEU A 184 8.92 -0.55 -7.56
C LEU A 184 9.00 0.85 -8.16
N ARG A 185 8.64 1.87 -7.37
CA ARG A 185 8.54 3.24 -7.84
C ARG A 185 9.18 4.21 -6.85
N PRO A 186 10.00 5.16 -7.33
CA PRO A 186 10.44 6.27 -6.51
C PRO A 186 9.30 7.28 -6.38
N GLN A 187 9.08 7.78 -5.17
CA GLN A 187 8.15 8.85 -4.90
C GLN A 187 8.95 10.10 -4.53
N TYR A 188 8.81 11.14 -5.34
CA TYR A 188 9.36 12.46 -5.07
C TYR A 188 8.26 13.40 -4.57
N ALA A 189 8.59 14.24 -3.60
CA ALA A 189 7.69 15.29 -3.13
C ALA A 189 7.68 16.47 -4.11
N ASN A 190 6.61 17.28 -4.07
CA ASN A 190 6.60 18.56 -4.75
C ASN A 190 7.76 19.43 -4.23
N PRO A 191 8.52 20.17 -5.07
CA PRO A 191 9.65 20.99 -4.62
C PRO A 191 9.30 22.07 -3.56
N LYS A 192 8.02 22.40 -3.39
CA LYS A 192 7.55 23.29 -2.31
C LYS A 192 7.51 22.62 -0.93
N VAL A 193 7.58 21.30 -0.86
CA VAL A 193 7.72 20.53 0.38
C VAL A 193 9.20 20.51 0.76
N ARG A 194 9.61 21.51 1.55
CA ARG A 194 11.02 21.78 1.84
C ARG A 194 11.71 20.68 2.64
N GLN A 195 10.94 19.96 3.45
CA GLN A 195 11.42 18.88 4.33
C GLN A 195 11.94 17.68 3.53
N ASP A 196 11.35 17.45 2.35
CA ASP A 196 11.66 16.30 1.48
C ASP A 196 12.56 16.70 0.29
N ALA A 197 13.09 17.93 0.30
CA ALA A 197 13.98 18.40 -0.75
C ALA A 197 15.27 17.57 -0.79
N GLY A 198 15.58 17.00 -1.96
CA GLY A 198 16.72 16.09 -2.12
C GLY A 198 16.51 14.71 -1.51
N ARG A 199 15.27 14.35 -1.14
CA ARG A 199 14.89 13.04 -0.61
C ARG A 199 13.95 12.31 -1.56
N VAL A 200 13.87 11.00 -1.37
CA VAL A 200 13.00 10.09 -2.12
C VAL A 200 12.45 9.03 -1.18
N ALA A 201 11.18 8.68 -1.36
CA ALA A 201 10.54 7.54 -0.72
C ALA A 201 10.35 6.40 -1.73
N LEU A 202 10.28 5.16 -1.25
CA LEU A 202 10.02 3.99 -2.10
C LEU A 202 8.59 3.48 -1.91
N MET A 203 7.94 3.14 -3.03
CA MET A 203 6.61 2.54 -3.03
C MET A 203 6.57 1.32 -3.93
N ARG A 204 5.88 0.27 -3.49
CA ARG A 204 5.54 -0.91 -4.31
C ARG A 204 4.06 -1.24 -4.10
N GLY A 205 3.29 -1.18 -5.18
CA GLY A 205 1.83 -1.25 -5.07
C GLY A 205 1.27 -0.14 -4.19
N PRO A 206 0.37 -0.45 -3.24
CA PRO A 206 -0.19 0.53 -2.32
C PRO A 206 0.71 0.86 -1.13
N LEU A 207 1.84 0.14 -0.96
CA LEU A 207 2.67 0.22 0.24
C LEU A 207 3.79 1.25 0.08
N VAL A 208 3.90 2.12 1.08
CA VAL A 208 5.08 2.95 1.33
C VAL A 208 6.07 2.11 2.12
N TYR A 209 7.34 2.24 1.79
CA TYR A 209 8.43 1.53 2.46
C TYR A 209 9.29 2.48 3.30
N CYS A 210 9.94 1.92 4.32
CA CYS A 210 10.90 2.61 5.18
C CYS A 210 12.14 1.73 5.43
N VAL A 211 13.23 2.35 5.88
CA VAL A 211 14.39 1.65 6.44
C VAL A 211 14.35 1.71 7.97
N GLU A 212 14.74 0.62 8.63
CA GLU A 212 14.88 0.56 10.09
C GLU A 212 16.32 0.17 10.48
N THR A 213 16.77 0.60 11.67
CA THR A 213 18.08 0.22 12.21
C THR A 213 18.26 -1.29 12.33
N THR A 214 17.18 -2.03 12.62
CA THR A 214 17.22 -3.49 12.74
C THR A 214 17.79 -4.17 11.50
N ASP A 215 17.51 -3.66 10.30
CA ASP A 215 18.03 -4.25 9.05
C ASP A 215 19.25 -3.52 8.49
N ASN A 216 19.42 -2.23 8.82
CA ASN A 216 20.37 -1.35 8.11
C ASN A 216 21.46 -0.75 9.01
N GLY A 217 21.47 -1.05 10.31
CA GLY A 217 22.40 -0.46 11.28
C GLY A 217 22.05 1.00 11.65
N ALA A 218 22.95 1.66 12.39
CA ALA A 218 22.79 3.06 12.79
C ALA A 218 22.88 4.02 11.59
N ASP A 219 22.72 5.33 11.80
CA ASP A 219 22.97 6.37 10.80
C ASP A 219 22.17 6.18 9.51
N LEU A 220 20.86 5.97 9.60
CA LEU A 220 20.04 5.67 8.41
C LEU A 220 20.04 6.83 7.40
N ASN A 221 20.28 8.06 7.87
CA ASN A 221 20.42 9.23 7.01
C ASN A 221 21.66 9.17 6.10
N ALA A 222 22.62 8.26 6.32
CA ALA A 222 23.75 8.02 5.42
C ALA A 222 23.39 7.20 4.18
N ILE A 223 22.18 6.61 4.12
CA ILE A 223 21.70 5.83 2.97
C ILE A 223 21.30 6.79 1.84
N VAL A 224 21.88 6.57 0.67
CA VAL A 224 21.61 7.33 -0.55
C VAL A 224 21.10 6.38 -1.63
N LEU A 225 19.86 6.62 -2.06
CA LEU A 225 19.23 5.86 -3.12
C LEU A 225 19.66 6.41 -4.48
N PRO A 226 20.24 5.60 -5.39
CA PRO A 226 20.58 6.03 -6.74
C PRO A 226 19.35 6.58 -7.48
N ARG A 227 19.58 7.56 -8.37
CA ARG A 227 18.49 8.21 -9.12
C ARG A 227 17.76 7.23 -10.04
N GLU A 228 18.51 6.33 -10.68
CA GLU A 228 17.96 5.17 -11.37
C GLU A 228 17.87 4.03 -10.37
N LEU A 229 16.64 3.57 -10.09
CA LEU A 229 16.43 2.50 -9.12
C LEU A 229 17.04 1.19 -9.65
N PRO A 230 17.92 0.53 -8.89
CA PRO A 230 18.35 -0.81 -9.23
C PRO A 230 17.19 -1.79 -9.07
N ALA A 231 17.34 -2.97 -9.67
CA ALA A 231 16.42 -4.07 -9.42
C ALA A 231 16.40 -4.40 -7.92
N ALA A 232 15.20 -4.46 -7.34
CA ALA A 232 15.01 -4.87 -5.96
C ALA A 232 14.82 -6.39 -5.87
N GLU A 233 15.48 -7.00 -4.90
CA GLU A 233 15.21 -8.38 -4.49
C GLU A 233 14.09 -8.38 -3.44
N THR A 234 13.04 -9.16 -3.67
CA THR A 234 11.94 -9.29 -2.70
C THR A 234 12.26 -10.37 -1.68
N VAL A 235 12.16 -10.04 -0.39
CA VAL A 235 12.43 -10.97 0.72
C VAL A 235 11.19 -11.08 1.60
N VAL A 236 10.79 -12.32 1.94
CA VAL A 236 9.65 -12.56 2.85
C VAL A 236 10.12 -12.58 4.31
N LEU A 237 9.56 -11.70 5.13
CA LEU A 237 9.89 -11.55 6.55
C LEU A 237 8.88 -12.28 7.43
N LYS A 238 9.25 -13.48 7.89
CA LYS A 238 8.38 -14.33 8.72
C LYS A 238 8.03 -13.72 10.08
N ASP A 239 8.94 -12.93 10.64
CA ASP A 239 8.76 -12.21 11.90
C ASP A 239 7.82 -11.01 11.77
N LEU A 240 7.47 -10.61 10.53
CA LEU A 240 6.52 -9.55 10.22
C LEU A 240 5.32 -10.05 9.41
N ASN A 241 4.77 -11.21 9.82
CA ASN A 241 3.58 -11.82 9.19
C ASN A 241 3.74 -12.03 7.68
N ASP A 242 4.88 -12.62 7.27
CA ASP A 242 5.23 -12.91 5.88
C ASP A 242 5.20 -11.68 4.96
N ALA A 243 5.52 -10.49 5.51
CA ALA A 243 5.60 -9.27 4.73
C ALA A 243 6.73 -9.29 3.69
N VAL A 244 6.51 -8.61 2.57
CA VAL A 244 7.51 -8.49 1.50
C VAL A 244 8.37 -7.25 1.72
N ALA A 245 9.63 -7.46 2.10
CA ALA A 245 10.69 -6.47 2.12
C ALA A 245 11.39 -6.37 0.76
N LEU A 246 12.14 -5.28 0.56
CA LEU A 246 12.89 -4.98 -0.65
C LEU A 246 14.35 -4.74 -0.30
N ASP A 247 15.24 -5.58 -0.83
CA ASP A 247 16.68 -5.39 -0.74
C ASP A 247 17.17 -4.68 -2.01
N LEU A 248 17.79 -3.52 -1.85
CA LEU A 248 18.31 -2.70 -2.95
C LEU A 248 19.79 -2.40 -2.77
N LYS A 249 20.51 -2.34 -3.89
CA LYS A 249 21.84 -1.73 -3.92
C LYS A 249 21.70 -0.22 -3.74
N VAL A 250 22.45 0.32 -2.80
CA VAL A 250 22.44 1.75 -2.47
C VAL A 250 23.88 2.25 -2.33
N GLU A 251 24.04 3.56 -2.31
CA GLU A 251 25.26 4.18 -1.79
C GLU A 251 25.07 4.46 -0.30
N ARG A 252 26.14 4.38 0.47
CA ARG A 252 26.15 4.77 1.88
C ARG A 252 27.34 5.66 2.16
N GLU A 253 27.08 6.80 2.79
CA GLU A 253 28.12 7.72 3.25
C GLU A 253 28.93 7.07 4.38
N GLU A 254 30.25 7.00 4.21
CA GLU A 254 31.17 6.45 5.20
C GLU A 254 31.37 7.47 6.33
N THR A 255 31.11 7.04 7.56
CA THR A 255 31.18 7.90 8.74
C THR A 255 32.43 7.62 9.58
N SER A 256 33.08 6.46 9.41
CA SER A 256 34.26 6.08 10.20
C SER A 256 35.49 6.94 9.89
N ASP A 257 35.60 7.47 8.67
CA ASP A 257 36.69 8.35 8.23
C ASP A 257 36.57 9.80 8.76
N TRP A 258 35.41 10.15 9.33
CA TRP A 258 35.06 11.54 9.60
C TRP A 258 35.88 12.15 10.74
N GLY A 259 36.34 11.29 11.66
CA GLY A 259 37.15 11.69 12.81
C GLY A 259 36.37 12.55 13.82
N ARG A 260 37.07 13.47 14.49
CA ARG A 260 36.49 14.34 15.53
C ARG A 260 35.76 15.62 15.04
N PRO A 261 36.10 16.27 13.91
CA PRO A 261 35.50 17.56 13.58
C PRO A 261 34.02 17.43 13.19
N LEU A 262 33.20 18.39 13.60
CA LEU A 262 31.79 18.44 13.18
C LEU A 262 31.61 18.86 11.72
N TYR A 263 32.56 19.62 11.16
CA TYR A 263 32.50 20.15 9.80
C TYR A 263 33.83 19.93 9.06
N ARG A 264 33.76 19.59 7.76
CA ARG A 264 34.92 19.47 6.87
C ARG A 264 34.58 20.04 5.47
N LYS A 265 35.61 20.25 4.63
CA LYS A 265 35.45 20.88 3.30
C LYS A 265 35.06 19.91 2.18
N ALA A 266 35.27 18.61 2.38
CA ALA A 266 34.95 17.55 1.42
C ALA A 266 33.76 16.70 1.92
N PRO A 267 32.87 16.21 1.04
CA PRO A 267 31.78 15.33 1.44
C PRO A 267 32.30 13.99 1.99
N ALA A 268 31.43 13.22 2.64
CA ALA A 268 31.69 11.81 2.98
C ALA A 268 31.99 11.02 1.70
N GLU A 269 32.97 10.10 1.76
CA GLU A 269 33.11 9.10 0.71
C GLU A 269 31.88 8.19 0.72
N ARG A 270 31.48 7.70 -0.45
CA ARG A 270 30.34 6.79 -0.59
C ARG A 270 30.82 5.42 -0.98
N GLN A 271 30.26 4.41 -0.34
CA GLN A 271 30.49 3.01 -0.68
C GLN A 271 29.18 2.33 -1.09
N VAL A 272 29.30 1.33 -1.97
CA VAL A 272 28.16 0.50 -2.34
C VAL A 272 27.78 -0.37 -1.15
N ALA A 273 26.50 -0.36 -0.81
CA ALA A 273 25.90 -1.19 0.23
C ALA A 273 24.62 -1.84 -0.28
N THR A 274 24.05 -2.73 0.53
CA THR A 274 22.66 -3.17 0.37
C THR A 274 21.84 -2.58 1.50
N ALA A 275 20.70 -1.98 1.19
CA ALA A 275 19.72 -1.55 2.19
C ALA A 275 18.44 -2.36 2.04
N ARG A 276 17.86 -2.75 3.18
CA ARG A 276 16.57 -3.41 3.26
C ARG A 276 15.49 -2.41 3.63
N PHE A 277 14.47 -2.36 2.80
CA PHE A 277 13.28 -1.57 2.99
C PHE A 277 12.12 -2.49 3.41
N VAL A 278 11.41 -2.12 4.47
CA VAL A 278 10.23 -2.83 4.97
C VAL A 278 8.98 -1.97 4.80
N PRO A 279 7.77 -2.55 4.69
CA PRO A 279 6.54 -1.77 4.63
C PRO A 279 6.40 -0.85 5.84
N TYR A 280 6.15 0.43 5.61
CA TYR A 280 6.12 1.46 6.66
C TYR A 280 5.19 1.08 7.81
N HIS A 281 4.02 0.52 7.55
CA HIS A 281 3.08 0.16 8.61
C HIS A 281 3.57 -0.92 9.59
N LEU A 282 4.64 -1.65 9.24
CA LEU A 282 5.20 -2.73 10.05
C LEU A 282 6.41 -2.28 10.88
N TRP A 283 6.86 -1.03 10.74
CA TRP A 283 7.93 -0.48 11.57
C TRP A 283 7.58 -0.55 13.07
N ASP A 284 8.60 -0.54 13.94
CA ASP A 284 8.45 -0.58 15.40
C ASP A 284 7.73 -1.84 15.94
N ASN A 285 7.77 -2.95 15.20
CA ASN A 285 7.31 -4.28 15.68
C ASN A 285 8.48 -5.20 16.07
N ARG A 286 9.72 -4.72 15.97
CA ARG A 286 10.95 -5.47 16.25
C ARG A 286 11.76 -4.75 17.33
N ALA A 287 13.06 -4.50 17.09
CA ALA A 287 13.92 -3.83 18.06
C ALA A 287 13.80 -2.29 17.97
N PRO A 288 13.94 -1.57 19.09
CA PRO A 288 14.07 -0.12 19.09
C PRO A 288 15.20 0.37 18.18
N GLY A 289 14.96 1.43 17.42
CA GLY A 289 15.98 2.00 16.53
C GLY A 289 15.45 3.12 15.64
N GLU A 290 16.35 3.71 14.87
CA GLU A 290 15.98 4.73 13.89
C GLU A 290 15.05 4.14 12.82
N MET A 291 14.25 5.02 12.21
CA MET A 291 13.41 4.69 11.05
C MET A 291 13.35 5.90 10.12
N LEU A 292 13.40 5.66 8.80
CA LEU A 292 13.27 6.69 7.77
C LEU A 292 12.38 6.21 6.61
N VAL A 293 11.38 7.02 6.24
CA VAL A 293 10.65 6.86 4.97
C VAL A 293 11.34 7.59 3.83
N TRP A 294 11.79 8.83 4.09
CA TRP A 294 12.43 9.68 3.09
C TRP A 294 13.95 9.58 3.20
N VAL A 295 14.57 8.76 2.34
CA VAL A 295 16.03 8.60 2.27
C VAL A 295 16.65 9.64 1.33
N GLN A 296 17.97 9.84 1.41
CA GLN A 296 18.62 10.76 0.50
C GLN A 296 18.50 10.28 -0.95
N SER A 297 18.25 11.20 -1.88
CA SER A 297 18.25 10.93 -3.31
C SER A 297 19.64 11.21 -3.89
N GLY A 298 20.17 10.24 -4.64
CA GLY A 298 21.37 10.38 -5.44
C GLY A 298 21.19 11.43 -6.54
N LYS A 299 22.30 12.03 -6.98
CA LYS A 299 22.31 13.03 -8.05
C LYS A 299 22.24 12.37 -9.42
#